data_AF-A0A093V1R4-F1
#
_entry.id   AF-A0A093V1R4-F1
#
_cell.length_a   1.000
_cell.length_b   1.000
_cell.length_c   1.000
_cell.angle_alpha   90.00
_cell.angle_beta   90.00
_cell.angle_gamma   90.00
#
_symmetry.space_group_name_H-M   'P 1'
#
loop_
_entity.id
_entity.type
_entity.pdbx_description
1 polymer ?
#
loop_
_entity_poly.entity_id
_entity_poly.type
_entity_poly.pdbx_seq_one_letter_code
_entity_poly.pdbx_strand_id
1 'polypeptide(L)'
;MADAMVEEPTTTRSGRVVTPSTRVREASGSDIISAVRTSKKSMTQVELTAVKKAAGLIEEKQSGKDGNRDMLKRIGQYLESTYQEVKGLKEIIIEQGKMIKEQSEMIRAQSSTIQALQTQVEAIESQSIEECKQLWEQLNTIASAPAKATYATVVDRQSGHQQDTEVVPLARPTLANTLFCTIDTSRVGEEDKARTQIANIRQQIKKEMRGNEETQNWRYAAMVKDPKNADRIKVICRDEEEIQQVKEAAQKVDIPGIRVLQD
;
A
#
# COMPACT_ATOMS: atom_id res chain seq x y z
N MET A 1 -47.19 -7.73 17.78
CA MET A 1 -48.01 -8.70 17.03
C MET A 1 -47.61 -8.56 15.57
N ALA A 2 -47.01 -9.49 14.84
CA ALA A 2 -46.55 -10.88 15.02
C ALA A 2 -45.38 -11.02 13.99
N ASP A 3 -44.19 -11.51 14.35
CA ASP A 3 -43.76 -12.91 14.49
C ASP A 3 -43.79 -13.72 13.17
N ALA A 4 -42.61 -14.17 12.71
CA ALA A 4 -42.40 -15.28 11.78
C ALA A 4 -40.91 -15.69 11.71
N MET A 5 -40.53 -16.62 12.60
CA MET A 5 -39.75 -17.88 12.41
C MET A 5 -38.75 -17.96 11.22
N VAL A 6 -37.44 -18.13 11.44
CA VAL A 6 -36.68 -19.40 11.66
C VAL A 6 -36.82 -20.42 10.52
N GLU A 7 -35.68 -20.71 9.85
CA GLU A 7 -35.23 -22.05 9.42
C GLU A 7 -33.80 -21.96 8.81
N GLU A 8 -32.86 -22.71 9.42
CA GLU A 8 -31.61 -23.25 8.83
C GLU A 8 -31.89 -24.77 8.64
N PRO A 9 -31.26 -25.55 7.72
CA PRO A 9 -29.80 -25.68 7.67
C PRO A 9 -29.19 -26.06 6.29
N THR A 10 -27.86 -25.98 6.12
CA THR A 10 -27.17 -26.82 5.13
C THR A 10 -25.76 -27.23 5.57
N THR A 11 -25.57 -28.54 5.57
CA THR A 11 -24.42 -29.35 5.97
C THR A 11 -23.32 -29.40 4.89
N THR A 12 -22.13 -29.93 5.28
CA THR A 12 -21.06 -30.59 4.47
C THR A 12 -19.80 -29.71 4.28
N ARG A 13 -18.52 -30.09 4.54
CA ARG A 13 -17.83 -31.30 5.04
C ARG A 13 -16.29 -31.05 5.10
N SER A 14 -15.60 -31.85 5.93
CA SER A 14 -14.18 -32.32 5.86
C SER A 14 -13.02 -31.39 6.27
N GLY A 15 -12.43 -31.72 7.42
CA GLY A 15 -10.99 -31.63 7.69
C GLY A 15 -10.60 -32.68 8.74
N ARG A 16 -9.74 -33.64 8.38
CA ARG A 16 -9.34 -34.80 9.20
C ARG A 16 -8.39 -34.36 10.33
N VAL A 17 -8.61 -34.86 11.55
CA VAL A 17 -7.62 -34.82 12.64
C VAL A 17 -6.95 -36.19 12.75
N VAL A 18 -5.63 -36.20 12.66
CA VAL A 18 -4.74 -37.36 12.78
C VAL A 18 -4.48 -37.63 14.27
N THR A 19 -4.74 -38.84 14.73
CA THR A 19 -4.33 -39.33 16.06
C THR A 19 -3.14 -40.28 15.93
N PRO A 20 -2.08 -40.15 16.74
CA PRO A 20 -1.04 -41.17 16.79
C PRO A 20 -1.47 -42.34 17.69
N SER A 21 -1.40 -43.54 17.10
CA SER A 21 -1.54 -44.85 17.74
C SER A 21 -0.18 -45.28 18.32
N THR A 22 -0.14 -45.65 19.60
CA THR A 22 1.01 -46.36 20.18
C THR A 22 0.62 -47.80 20.49
N ARG A 23 1.09 -48.69 19.62
CA ARG A 23 1.11 -50.14 19.81
C ARG A 23 2.45 -50.49 20.44
N VAL A 24 2.46 -50.90 21.71
CA VAL A 24 3.62 -51.56 22.32
C VAL A 24 3.30 -53.04 22.48
N ARG A 25 4.14 -53.85 21.85
CA ARG A 25 4.16 -55.30 21.86
C ARG A 25 5.44 -55.66 22.63
N GLU A 26 5.32 -56.34 23.76
CA GLU A 26 6.42 -57.12 24.31
C GLU A 26 5.91 -58.49 24.73
N ALA A 27 6.68 -59.47 24.26
CA ALA A 27 6.55 -60.89 24.50
C ALA A 27 7.65 -61.28 25.49
N SER A 28 7.33 -62.18 26.42
CA SER A 28 8.22 -63.11 27.14
C SER A 28 7.28 -63.90 28.06
N GLY A 29 7.02 -65.19 27.87
CA GLY A 29 7.96 -66.29 27.79
C GLY A 29 7.64 -67.17 29.00
N SER A 30 7.01 -68.33 28.78
CA SER A 30 6.52 -69.22 29.84
C SER A 30 7.57 -70.24 30.27
N ASP A 31 7.47 -70.62 31.55
CA ASP A 31 7.90 -71.86 32.23
C ASP A 31 9.42 -72.17 32.25
N ILE A 32 10.02 -72.76 33.28
CA ILE A 32 9.79 -74.13 33.77
C ILE A 32 10.50 -74.30 35.16
N ILE A 33 9.72 -74.72 36.17
CA ILE A 33 9.98 -75.70 37.25
C ILE A 33 11.30 -75.67 38.05
N SER A 34 11.18 -75.49 39.38
CA SER A 34 11.82 -76.44 40.33
C SER A 34 10.89 -76.72 41.50
N ALA A 35 10.56 -78.00 41.68
CA ALA A 35 9.77 -78.51 42.77
C ALA A 35 10.70 -78.97 43.89
N VAL A 36 10.46 -78.52 45.13
CA VAL A 36 10.83 -79.27 46.33
C VAL A 36 9.68 -79.19 47.32
N ARG A 37 9.07 -80.36 47.55
CA ARG A 37 8.11 -80.64 48.63
C ARG A 37 8.87 -80.77 49.95
N THR A 38 8.37 -80.15 51.02
CA THR A 38 8.41 -80.75 52.37
C THR A 38 7.17 -80.40 53.17
N SER A 39 6.37 -81.44 53.42
CA SER A 39 5.57 -81.78 54.62
C SER A 39 4.95 -80.71 55.53
N LYS A 40 3.62 -80.80 55.62
CA LYS A 40 2.77 -80.97 56.83
C LYS A 40 3.03 -80.04 58.03
N LYS A 41 2.02 -79.23 58.40
CA LYS A 41 1.20 -79.43 59.62
C LYS A 41 0.04 -78.43 59.68
N SER A 42 -1.11 -78.92 60.13
CA SER A 42 -2.40 -78.23 60.26
C SER A 42 -2.41 -77.07 61.27
N MET A 43 -3.48 -76.25 61.16
CA MET A 43 -4.26 -75.70 62.29
C MET A 43 -3.84 -74.34 62.86
N THR A 44 -4.25 -73.24 62.22
CA THR A 44 -4.92 -72.09 62.89
C THR A 44 -5.59 -71.21 61.82
N GLN A 45 -6.78 -71.61 61.38
CA GLN A 45 -7.69 -70.74 60.63
C GLN A 45 -8.61 -70.10 61.65
N VAL A 46 -8.25 -68.95 62.18
CA VAL A 46 -9.13 -67.84 62.62
C VAL A 46 -8.18 -66.69 62.95
N GLU A 47 -8.47 -65.49 62.43
CA GLU A 47 -7.77 -64.22 62.68
C GLU A 47 -6.64 -63.77 61.71
N LEU A 48 -6.76 -64.05 60.41
CA LEU A 48 -5.98 -63.32 59.37
C LEU A 48 -6.85 -62.74 58.23
N THR A 49 -8.16 -62.97 58.29
CA THR A 49 -9.13 -62.53 57.27
C THR A 49 -9.70 -61.14 57.53
N ALA A 50 -9.78 -60.70 58.79
CA ALA A 50 -10.27 -59.37 59.15
C ALA A 50 -9.22 -58.28 58.86
N VAL A 51 -7.95 -58.52 59.22
CA VAL A 51 -6.84 -57.57 58.98
C VAL A 51 -6.58 -57.40 57.48
N LYS A 52 -6.61 -58.49 56.69
CA LYS A 52 -6.41 -58.42 55.24
C LYS A 52 -7.59 -57.76 54.50
N LYS A 53 -8.84 -57.96 54.95
CA LYS A 53 -10.01 -57.23 54.44
C LYS A 53 -10.00 -55.75 54.83
N ALA A 54 -9.60 -55.43 56.06
CA ALA A 54 -9.46 -54.06 56.52
C ALA A 54 -8.34 -53.32 55.76
N ALA A 55 -7.22 -53.99 55.48
CA ALA A 55 -6.14 -53.45 54.66
C ALA A 55 -6.59 -53.14 53.22
N GLY A 56 -7.34 -54.04 52.57
CA GLY A 56 -7.90 -53.79 51.24
C GLY A 56 -8.91 -52.64 51.19
N LEU A 57 -9.73 -52.47 52.23
CA LEU A 57 -10.65 -51.32 52.36
C LEU A 57 -9.91 -49.99 52.60
N ILE A 58 -8.74 -50.01 53.24
CA ILE A 58 -7.88 -48.83 53.43
C ILE A 58 -7.21 -48.44 52.10
N GLU A 59 -6.71 -49.40 51.32
CA GLU A 59 -6.17 -49.17 49.97
C GLU A 59 -7.23 -48.61 49.00
N GLU A 60 -8.45 -49.16 49.02
CA GLU A 60 -9.56 -48.70 48.16
C GLU A 60 -10.04 -47.28 48.54
N LYS A 61 -10.07 -46.95 49.84
CA LYS A 61 -10.39 -45.59 50.33
C LYS A 61 -9.26 -44.59 50.09
N GLN A 62 -8.00 -45.02 50.04
CA GLN A 62 -6.86 -44.16 49.72
C GLN A 62 -6.76 -43.84 48.22
N SER A 63 -7.10 -44.80 47.35
CA SER A 63 -7.16 -44.63 45.89
C SER A 63 -8.16 -43.53 45.45
N GLY A 64 -9.38 -43.51 46.01
CA GLY A 64 -10.37 -42.47 45.70
C GLY A 64 -10.00 -41.06 46.18
N LYS A 65 -9.19 -40.95 47.24
CA LYS A 65 -8.67 -39.67 47.77
C LYS A 65 -7.56 -39.09 46.88
N ASP A 66 -6.81 -39.94 46.19
CA ASP A 66 -5.75 -39.54 45.27
C ASP A 66 -6.31 -39.02 43.94
N GLY A 67 -7.34 -39.67 43.40
CA GLY A 67 -8.03 -39.19 42.19
C GLY A 67 -8.66 -37.80 42.34
N ASN A 68 -9.31 -37.51 43.48
CA ASN A 68 -9.85 -36.17 43.76
C ASN A 68 -8.75 -35.11 43.89
N ARG A 69 -7.58 -35.50 44.44
CA ARG A 69 -6.41 -34.61 44.55
C ARG A 69 -5.83 -34.30 43.17
N ASP A 70 -5.71 -35.30 42.28
CA ASP A 70 -5.25 -35.09 40.89
C ASP A 70 -6.22 -34.20 40.11
N MET A 71 -7.54 -34.44 40.24
CA MET A 71 -8.55 -33.61 39.58
C MET A 71 -8.48 -32.14 40.05
N LEU A 72 -8.37 -31.89 41.35
CA LEU A 72 -8.20 -30.53 41.89
C LEU A 72 -6.92 -29.87 41.36
N LYS A 73 -5.83 -30.62 41.26
CA LYS A 73 -4.56 -30.13 40.69
C LYS A 73 -4.71 -29.73 39.23
N ARG A 74 -5.42 -30.54 38.43
CA ARG A 74 -5.73 -30.22 37.02
C ARG A 74 -6.58 -28.97 36.90
N ILE A 75 -7.63 -28.83 37.71
CA ILE A 75 -8.48 -27.64 37.73
C ILE A 75 -7.64 -26.40 38.08
N GLY A 76 -6.75 -26.50 39.07
CA GLY A 76 -5.81 -25.42 39.41
C GLY A 76 -4.92 -25.02 38.24
N GLN A 77 -4.38 -26.00 37.50
CA GLN A 77 -3.56 -25.74 36.31
C GLN A 77 -4.37 -25.07 35.18
N TYR A 78 -5.61 -25.50 34.93
CA TYR A 78 -6.48 -24.86 33.94
C TYR A 78 -6.85 -23.42 34.34
N LEU A 79 -7.14 -23.18 35.62
CA LEU A 79 -7.41 -21.83 36.12
C LEU A 79 -6.20 -20.92 35.98
N GLU A 80 -5.00 -21.42 36.30
CA GLU A 80 -3.77 -20.65 36.13
C GLU A 80 -3.50 -20.35 34.65
N SER A 81 -3.65 -21.35 33.77
CA SER A 81 -3.48 -21.16 32.32
C SER A 81 -4.44 -20.11 31.77
N THR A 82 -5.74 -20.23 32.10
CA THR A 82 -6.76 -19.28 31.64
C THR A 82 -6.55 -17.89 32.21
N TYR A 83 -6.08 -17.76 33.45
CA TYR A 83 -5.71 -16.48 34.03
C TYR A 83 -4.56 -15.80 33.26
N GLN A 84 -3.50 -16.54 32.91
CA GLN A 84 -2.38 -15.99 32.14
C GLN A 84 -2.81 -15.59 30.72
N GLU A 85 -3.66 -16.38 30.07
CA GLU A 85 -4.22 -16.05 28.76
C GLU A 85 -5.05 -14.75 28.82
N VAL A 86 -5.97 -14.62 29.78
CA VAL A 86 -6.78 -13.41 29.97
C VAL A 86 -5.91 -12.20 30.29
N LYS A 87 -4.86 -12.37 31.10
CA LYS A 87 -3.89 -11.32 31.38
C LYS A 87 -3.17 -10.85 30.11
N GLY A 88 -2.70 -11.79 29.28
CA GLY A 88 -2.06 -11.46 28.00
C GLY A 88 -3.02 -10.75 27.03
N LEU A 89 -4.27 -11.21 26.94
CA LEU A 89 -5.29 -10.55 26.13
C LEU A 89 -5.57 -9.12 26.60
N LYS A 90 -5.62 -8.89 27.92
CA LYS A 90 -5.78 -7.55 28.48
C LYS A 90 -4.64 -6.61 28.08
N GLU A 91 -3.39 -7.09 28.13
CA GLU A 91 -2.22 -6.30 27.71
C GLU A 91 -2.29 -5.94 26.22
N ILE A 92 -2.66 -6.90 25.37
CA ILE A 92 -2.84 -6.66 23.93
C ILE A 92 -3.95 -5.63 23.67
N ILE A 93 -5.08 -5.72 24.38
CA ILE A 93 -6.19 -4.76 24.23
C ILE A 93 -5.76 -3.34 24.62
N ILE A 94 -4.94 -3.20 25.65
CA ILE A 94 -4.38 -1.89 26.06
C ILE A 94 -3.51 -1.31 24.94
N GLU A 95 -2.60 -2.12 24.38
CA GLU A 95 -1.72 -1.68 23.29
C GLU A 95 -2.51 -1.37 22.01
N GLN A 96 -3.52 -2.17 21.66
CA GLN A 96 -4.42 -1.86 20.55
C GLN A 96 -5.17 -0.53 20.77
N GLY A 97 -5.66 -0.29 21.99
CA GLY A 97 -6.31 0.98 22.34
C GLY A 97 -5.39 2.19 22.15
N LYS A 98 -4.11 2.05 22.51
CA LYS A 98 -3.09 3.08 22.29
C LYS A 98 -2.86 3.33 20.79
N MET A 99 -2.66 2.28 20.01
CA MET A 99 -2.49 2.40 18.55
C MET A 99 -3.69 3.05 17.86
N ILE A 100 -4.91 2.67 18.23
CA ILE A 100 -6.14 3.28 17.68
C ILE A 100 -6.21 4.77 18.01
N LYS A 101 -5.82 5.16 19.22
CA LYS A 101 -5.78 6.58 19.62
C LYS A 101 -4.76 7.36 18.79
N GLU A 102 -3.55 6.84 18.63
CA GLU A 102 -2.49 7.45 17.80
C GLU A 102 -2.91 7.57 16.34
N GLN A 103 -3.52 6.53 15.77
CA GLN A 103 -4.08 6.56 14.42
C GLN A 103 -5.19 7.62 14.30
N SER A 104 -6.07 7.73 15.29
CA SER A 104 -7.13 8.75 15.30
C SER A 104 -6.58 10.17 15.36
N GLU A 105 -5.48 10.39 16.09
CA GLU A 105 -4.78 11.67 16.11
C GLU A 105 -4.13 12.00 14.77
N MET A 106 -3.50 11.02 14.13
CA MET A 106 -2.90 11.18 12.80
C MET A 106 -3.95 11.50 11.73
N ILE A 107 -5.06 10.77 11.70
CA ILE A 107 -6.17 11.02 10.77
C ILE A 107 -6.72 12.44 10.96
N ARG A 108 -6.86 12.89 12.21
CA ARG A 108 -7.31 14.25 12.51
C ARG A 108 -6.34 15.31 11.99
N ALA A 109 -5.03 15.11 12.19
CA ALA A 109 -4.00 16.02 11.69
C ALA A 109 -3.98 16.07 10.14
N GLN A 110 -4.11 14.91 9.49
CA GLN A 110 -4.23 14.82 8.03
C GLN A 110 -5.49 15.56 7.53
N SER A 111 -6.64 15.35 8.18
CA SER A 111 -7.89 16.03 7.84
C SER A 111 -7.76 17.56 7.95
N SER A 112 -7.13 18.06 9.02
CA SER A 112 -6.85 19.49 9.17
C SER A 112 -5.94 20.05 8.06
N THR A 113 -4.93 19.29 7.65
CA THR A 113 -4.02 19.69 6.55
C THR A 113 -4.77 19.75 5.22
N ILE A 114 -5.63 18.75 4.95
CA ILE A 114 -6.45 18.71 3.74
C ILE A 114 -7.38 19.92 3.70
N GLN A 115 -8.05 20.25 4.80
CA GLN A 115 -8.91 21.45 4.87
C GLN A 115 -8.13 22.73 4.60
N ALA A 116 -6.94 22.90 5.19
CA ALA A 116 -6.11 24.08 4.95
C ALA A 116 -5.66 24.20 3.48
N LEU A 117 -5.35 23.08 2.83
CA LEU A 117 -5.01 23.05 1.41
C LEU A 117 -6.23 23.35 0.54
N GLN A 118 -7.41 22.81 0.86
CA GLN A 118 -8.66 23.12 0.16
C GLN A 118 -8.96 24.64 0.20
N THR A 119 -8.87 25.25 1.38
CA THR A 119 -9.05 26.71 1.52
C THR A 119 -8.02 27.51 0.71
N GLN A 120 -6.75 27.08 0.66
CA GLN A 120 -5.74 27.73 -0.17
C GLN A 120 -6.07 27.62 -1.66
N VAL A 121 -6.50 26.45 -2.13
CA VAL A 121 -6.88 26.25 -3.54
C VAL A 121 -8.05 27.14 -3.92
N GLU A 122 -9.10 27.20 -3.08
CA GLU A 122 -10.27 28.08 -3.32
C GLU A 122 -9.89 29.56 -3.35
N ALA A 123 -8.98 29.99 -2.47
CA ALA A 123 -8.47 31.35 -2.44
C ALA A 123 -7.67 31.70 -3.71
N ILE A 124 -6.78 30.81 -4.14
CA ILE A 124 -5.99 30.97 -5.37
C ILE A 124 -6.91 30.99 -6.60
N GLU A 125 -7.90 30.10 -6.65
CA GLU A 125 -8.88 30.06 -7.74
C GLU A 125 -9.64 31.39 -7.84
N SER A 126 -10.18 31.86 -6.70
CA SER A 126 -10.91 33.13 -6.62
C SER A 126 -10.04 34.31 -7.05
N GLN A 127 -8.77 34.34 -6.61
CA GLN A 127 -7.81 35.36 -7.02
C GLN A 127 -7.56 35.30 -8.53
N SER A 128 -7.35 34.12 -9.11
CA SER A 128 -7.08 34.00 -10.54
C SER A 128 -8.27 34.42 -11.41
N ILE A 129 -9.50 34.13 -10.97
CA ILE A 129 -10.72 34.58 -11.65
C ILE A 129 -10.78 36.11 -11.67
N GLU A 130 -10.43 36.76 -10.56
CA GLU A 130 -10.45 38.21 -10.46
C GLU A 130 -9.35 38.87 -11.31
N GLU A 131 -8.14 38.32 -11.28
CA GLU A 131 -7.04 38.75 -12.16
C GLU A 131 -7.42 38.59 -13.65
N CYS A 132 -8.07 37.49 -14.03
CA CYS A 132 -8.57 37.30 -15.39
C CYS A 132 -9.60 38.35 -15.79
N LYS A 133 -10.56 38.69 -14.92
CA LYS A 133 -11.54 39.76 -15.19
C LYS A 133 -10.85 41.11 -15.35
N GLN A 134 -9.91 41.43 -14.46
CA GLN A 134 -9.17 42.69 -14.49
C GLN A 134 -8.35 42.83 -15.79
N LEU A 135 -7.65 41.78 -16.21
CA LEU A 135 -6.92 41.77 -17.48
C LEU A 135 -7.86 41.94 -18.68
N TRP A 136 -9.05 41.33 -18.63
CA TRP A 136 -10.04 41.45 -19.68
C TRP A 136 -10.60 42.89 -19.77
N GLU A 137 -10.86 43.53 -18.64
CA GLU A 137 -11.31 44.92 -18.57
C GLU A 137 -10.24 45.91 -19.05
N GLN A 138 -8.97 45.68 -18.69
CA GLN A 138 -7.84 46.45 -19.22
C GLN A 138 -7.75 46.32 -20.75
N LEU A 139 -7.89 45.10 -21.28
CA LEU A 139 -7.87 44.86 -22.72
C LEU A 139 -9.01 45.59 -23.42
N ASN A 140 -10.23 45.55 -22.86
CA ASN A 140 -11.39 46.22 -23.43
C ASN A 140 -11.24 47.76 -23.40
N THR A 141 -10.60 48.30 -22.35
CA THR A 141 -10.28 49.74 -22.24
C THR A 141 -9.28 50.17 -23.32
N ILE A 142 -8.24 49.37 -23.57
CA ILE A 142 -7.27 49.62 -24.65
C ILE A 142 -7.96 49.52 -26.02
N ALA A 143 -8.82 48.51 -26.22
CA ALA A 143 -9.55 48.32 -27.47
C ALA A 143 -10.59 49.42 -27.75
N SER A 144 -11.18 49.99 -26.69
CA SER A 144 -12.20 51.05 -26.78
C SER A 144 -11.61 52.46 -26.75
N ALA A 145 -10.31 52.61 -26.48
CA ALA A 145 -9.63 53.90 -26.56
C ALA A 145 -9.68 54.40 -28.02
N PRO A 146 -10.18 55.62 -28.29
CA PRO A 146 -10.21 56.15 -29.64
C PRO A 146 -8.78 56.26 -30.15
N ALA A 147 -8.50 55.61 -31.28
CA ALA A 147 -7.26 55.75 -32.02
C ALA A 147 -7.15 57.19 -32.55
N LYS A 148 -6.73 58.13 -31.70
CA LYS A 148 -6.38 59.49 -32.13
C LYS A 148 -5.11 59.97 -31.44
N ALA A 149 -4.23 60.45 -32.31
CA ALA A 149 -2.94 61.12 -32.14
C ALA A 149 -1.72 60.16 -32.18
N THR A 150 -0.80 60.18 -33.15
CA THR A 150 -0.51 61.13 -34.22
C THR A 150 0.50 60.51 -35.21
N TYR A 151 0.07 60.13 -36.42
CA TYR A 151 0.98 59.69 -37.50
C TYR A 151 1.56 60.87 -38.32
N ALA A 152 1.35 62.12 -37.87
CA ALA A 152 1.66 63.34 -38.62
C ALA A 152 2.67 64.28 -37.94
N THR A 153 3.43 63.84 -36.93
CA THR A 153 4.42 64.70 -36.23
C THR A 153 5.82 64.08 -36.20
N VAL A 154 6.19 63.30 -37.22
CA VAL A 154 7.56 62.74 -37.36
C VAL A 154 8.24 63.17 -38.66
N VAL A 155 7.56 63.89 -39.57
CA VAL A 155 8.16 64.32 -40.85
C VAL A 155 9.04 65.58 -40.72
N ASP A 156 9.02 66.30 -39.59
CA ASP A 156 9.79 67.55 -39.43
C ASP A 156 11.03 67.43 -38.51
N ARG A 157 11.56 66.22 -38.32
CA ARG A 157 12.90 66.03 -37.74
C ARG A 157 13.74 65.12 -38.62
N GLN A 158 14.06 65.59 -39.82
CA GLN A 158 15.30 65.18 -40.47
C GLN A 158 16.46 65.63 -39.60
N SER A 159 17.25 64.68 -39.08
CA SER A 159 18.71 64.70 -39.24
C SER A 159 19.36 63.59 -38.40
N GLY A 160 19.88 62.58 -39.08
CA GLY A 160 21.09 61.86 -38.65
C GLY A 160 20.90 60.46 -38.07
N HIS A 161 21.37 59.48 -38.86
CA HIS A 161 21.89 58.17 -38.48
C HIS A 161 20.90 57.00 -38.29
N GLN A 162 20.76 56.21 -39.36
CA GLN A 162 20.45 54.77 -39.29
C GLN A 162 21.52 54.04 -38.47
N GLN A 163 21.12 53.09 -37.63
CA GLN A 163 21.55 51.68 -37.67
C GLN A 163 20.51 50.84 -36.90
N ASP A 164 20.16 49.71 -37.50
CA ASP A 164 19.02 48.84 -37.24
C ASP A 164 18.93 48.29 -35.81
N THR A 165 17.73 48.34 -35.24
CA THR A 165 17.29 47.35 -34.26
C THR A 165 16.05 46.69 -34.82
N GLU A 166 16.26 45.50 -35.40
CA GLU A 166 15.20 44.68 -35.98
C GLU A 166 14.32 44.13 -34.85
N VAL A 167 13.23 44.82 -34.55
CA VAL A 167 12.18 44.30 -33.67
C VAL A 167 11.32 43.37 -34.51
N VAL A 168 11.74 42.11 -34.59
CA VAL A 168 10.95 41.01 -35.15
C VAL A 168 9.61 40.92 -34.41
N PRO A 169 8.46 41.02 -35.09
CA PRO A 169 7.18 40.73 -34.46
C PRO A 169 7.13 39.24 -34.11
N LEU A 170 7.08 38.92 -32.82
CA LEU A 170 6.87 37.55 -32.34
C LEU A 170 5.49 37.08 -32.82
N ALA A 171 5.48 36.34 -33.93
CA ALA A 171 4.29 35.73 -34.48
C ALA A 171 3.62 34.87 -33.39
N ARG A 172 2.29 35.02 -33.24
CA ARG A 172 1.48 34.13 -32.42
C ARG A 172 1.72 32.68 -32.87
N PRO A 173 2.00 31.73 -31.96
CA PRO A 173 2.11 30.32 -32.34
C PRO A 173 0.76 29.87 -32.87
N THR A 174 0.66 29.71 -34.18
CA THR A 174 -0.50 29.12 -34.81
C THR A 174 -0.35 27.60 -34.66
N LEU A 175 -1.40 26.91 -34.21
CA LEU A 175 -1.40 25.48 -33.86
C LEU A 175 -0.87 24.56 -34.99
N ALA A 176 -0.80 25.07 -36.22
CA ALA A 176 -0.27 24.40 -37.41
C ALA A 176 1.24 24.08 -37.38
N ASN A 177 2.05 24.78 -36.57
CA ASN A 177 3.51 24.56 -36.50
C ASN A 177 3.95 23.91 -35.17
N THR A 178 3.09 23.09 -34.57
CA THR A 178 3.43 22.40 -33.32
C THR A 178 4.27 21.15 -33.64
N LEU A 179 5.55 21.25 -33.38
CA LEU A 179 6.53 20.18 -33.52
C LEU A 179 6.40 19.20 -32.34
N PHE A 180 6.36 17.89 -32.60
CA PHE A 180 6.25 16.88 -31.54
C PHE A 180 7.06 15.62 -31.81
N CYS A 181 7.39 14.94 -30.72
CA CYS A 181 8.00 13.61 -30.70
C CYS A 181 7.08 12.63 -29.96
N THR A 182 6.77 11.50 -30.57
CA THR A 182 5.92 10.47 -29.96
C THR A 182 6.75 9.35 -29.33
N ILE A 183 6.52 9.12 -28.05
CA ILE A 183 7.08 8.02 -27.25
C ILE A 183 6.00 6.94 -27.13
N ASP A 184 6.31 5.74 -27.57
CA ASP A 184 5.45 4.58 -27.49
C ASP A 184 5.90 3.65 -26.36
N THR A 185 4.97 3.35 -25.46
CA THR A 185 5.16 2.53 -24.27
C THR A 185 4.39 1.20 -24.36
N SER A 186 3.90 0.82 -25.55
CA SER A 186 3.04 -0.37 -25.74
C SER A 186 3.73 -1.70 -25.45
N ARG A 187 5.07 -1.72 -25.47
CA ARG A 187 5.90 -2.92 -25.22
C ARG A 187 6.50 -2.96 -23.82
N VAL A 188 6.13 -2.02 -22.96
CA VAL A 188 6.63 -1.97 -21.59
C VAL A 188 5.91 -3.03 -20.76
N GLY A 189 6.66 -3.78 -19.95
CA GLY A 189 6.14 -4.79 -19.03
C GLY A 189 5.19 -4.18 -18.00
N GLU A 190 4.31 -5.00 -17.43
CA GLU A 190 3.34 -4.55 -16.42
C GLU A 190 4.06 -4.03 -15.16
N GLU A 191 5.19 -4.64 -14.81
CA GLU A 191 6.08 -4.24 -13.71
C GLU A 191 6.62 -2.80 -13.87
N ASP A 192 6.83 -2.36 -15.09
CA ASP A 192 7.42 -1.06 -15.41
C ASP A 192 6.37 0.00 -15.79
N LYS A 193 5.08 -0.35 -15.81
CA LYS A 193 3.98 0.54 -16.24
C LYS A 193 3.81 1.77 -15.34
N ALA A 194 4.19 1.70 -14.07
CA ALA A 194 4.22 2.88 -13.20
C ALA A 194 5.30 3.88 -13.65
N ARG A 195 6.44 3.38 -14.17
CA ARG A 195 7.56 4.20 -14.63
C ARG A 195 7.26 4.89 -15.97
N THR A 196 6.25 4.43 -16.71
CA THR A 196 5.80 5.04 -17.98
C THR A 196 4.80 6.19 -17.81
N GLN A 197 4.43 6.53 -16.56
CA GLN A 197 3.61 7.71 -16.31
C GLN A 197 4.33 8.98 -16.83
N ILE A 198 3.56 9.94 -17.34
CA ILE A 198 4.09 11.18 -17.94
C ILE A 198 5.09 11.87 -17.00
N ALA A 199 4.79 11.93 -15.70
CA ALA A 199 5.67 12.56 -14.71
C ALA A 199 7.06 11.90 -14.65
N ASN A 200 7.11 10.58 -14.71
CA ASN A 200 8.35 9.80 -14.63
C ASN A 200 9.17 9.91 -15.90
N ILE A 201 8.54 9.77 -17.07
CA ILE A 201 9.22 9.95 -18.37
C ILE A 201 9.73 11.38 -18.49
N ARG A 202 8.95 12.38 -18.08
CA ARG A 202 9.38 13.79 -18.03
C ARG A 202 10.63 13.98 -17.19
N GLN A 203 10.67 13.38 -16.01
CA GLN A 203 11.82 13.47 -15.12
C GLN A 203 13.08 12.85 -15.74
N GLN A 204 12.94 11.70 -16.40
CA GLN A 204 14.05 11.01 -17.05
C GLN A 204 14.58 11.80 -18.26
N ILE A 205 13.69 12.29 -19.13
CA ILE A 205 14.10 13.15 -20.26
C ILE A 205 14.77 14.43 -19.75
N LYS A 206 14.23 15.05 -18.69
CA LYS A 206 14.85 16.23 -18.08
C LYS A 206 16.24 15.93 -17.51
N LYS A 207 16.44 14.73 -16.94
CA LYS A 207 17.73 14.29 -16.42
C LYS A 207 18.75 14.13 -17.54
N GLU A 208 18.38 13.42 -18.60
CA GLU A 208 19.22 13.24 -19.80
C GLU A 208 19.53 14.58 -20.46
N MET A 209 18.55 15.47 -20.55
CA MET A 209 18.71 16.79 -21.15
C MET A 209 19.60 17.72 -20.32
N ARG A 210 19.65 17.58 -18.99
CA ARG A 210 20.54 18.39 -18.13
C ARG A 210 21.99 17.89 -18.13
N GLY A 211 22.24 16.65 -18.55
CA GLY A 211 23.57 16.06 -18.63
C GLY A 211 24.46 16.70 -19.71
N ASN A 212 23.86 17.47 -20.63
CA ASN A 212 24.57 18.17 -21.70
C ASN A 212 24.85 19.62 -21.23
N GLU A 213 26.10 20.08 -21.31
CA GLU A 213 26.53 21.38 -20.74
C GLU A 213 25.85 22.61 -21.39
N GLU A 214 25.27 22.46 -22.59
CA GLU A 214 24.58 23.53 -23.34
C GLU A 214 23.13 23.80 -22.91
N THR A 215 22.52 22.96 -22.07
CA THR A 215 21.06 22.97 -21.82
C THR A 215 20.69 23.32 -20.37
N GLN A 216 21.54 24.08 -19.67
CA GLN A 216 21.28 24.53 -18.29
C GLN A 216 19.94 25.30 -18.13
N ASN A 217 19.45 25.94 -19.20
CA ASN A 217 18.20 26.71 -19.21
C ASN A 217 17.05 26.04 -19.98
N TRP A 218 17.11 24.71 -20.19
CA TRP A 218 16.03 23.99 -20.84
C TRP A 218 14.69 24.20 -20.13
N ARG A 219 13.71 24.76 -20.84
CA ARG A 219 12.34 24.96 -20.35
C ARG A 219 11.50 23.74 -20.67
N TYR A 220 10.53 23.46 -19.81
CA TYR A 220 9.75 22.23 -19.88
C TYR A 220 8.96 22.09 -21.19
N ALA A 221 9.26 21.04 -21.95
CA ALA A 221 8.37 20.54 -23.00
C ALA A 221 7.03 20.09 -22.41
N ALA A 222 5.93 20.40 -23.09
CA ALA A 222 4.61 19.90 -22.69
C ALA A 222 4.48 18.44 -23.12
N MET A 223 4.04 17.57 -22.22
CA MET A 223 3.86 16.14 -22.50
C MET A 223 2.41 15.74 -22.31
N VAL A 224 1.82 15.09 -23.31
CA VAL A 224 0.38 14.75 -23.34
C VAL A 224 0.21 13.31 -23.79
N LYS A 225 -0.73 12.57 -23.20
CA LYS A 225 -1.12 11.24 -23.73
C LYS A 225 -1.86 11.40 -25.05
N ASP A 226 -1.60 10.51 -26.01
CA ASP A 226 -2.36 10.51 -27.25
C ASP A 226 -3.83 10.11 -26.95
N PRO A 227 -4.83 10.93 -27.32
CA PRO A 227 -6.23 10.59 -27.10
C PRO A 227 -6.69 9.34 -27.86
N LYS A 228 -5.98 8.96 -28.94
CA LYS A 228 -6.26 7.78 -29.74
C LYS A 228 -5.55 6.52 -29.22
N ASN A 229 -4.47 6.67 -28.45
CA ASN A 229 -3.70 5.55 -27.93
C ASN A 229 -3.07 5.89 -26.57
N ALA A 230 -3.58 5.26 -25.51
CA ALA A 230 -3.17 5.53 -24.13
C ALA A 230 -1.71 5.12 -23.80
N ASP A 231 -1.10 4.32 -24.67
CA ASP A 231 0.31 3.88 -24.60
C ASP A 231 1.24 4.79 -25.41
N ARG A 232 0.73 5.88 -25.99
CA ARG A 232 1.53 6.87 -26.69
C ARG A 232 1.53 8.19 -25.95
N ILE A 233 2.71 8.79 -25.85
CA ILE A 233 2.93 10.07 -25.19
C ILE A 233 3.58 11.00 -26.21
N LYS A 234 2.97 12.16 -26.43
CA LYS A 234 3.50 13.21 -27.30
C LYS A 234 4.25 14.23 -26.47
N VAL A 235 5.47 14.54 -26.89
CA VAL A 235 6.30 15.59 -26.32
C VAL A 235 6.31 16.77 -27.30
N ILE A 236 5.73 17.88 -26.89
CA ILE A 236 5.61 19.10 -27.70
C ILE A 236 6.91 19.91 -27.56
N CYS A 237 7.49 20.23 -28.70
CA CYS A 237 8.80 20.85 -28.89
C CYS A 237 8.64 22.23 -29.56
N ARG A 238 9.56 23.17 -29.32
CA ARG A 238 9.49 24.53 -29.90
C ARG A 238 10.14 24.62 -31.28
N ASP A 239 11.20 23.84 -31.50
CA ASP A 239 11.98 23.81 -32.74
C ASP A 239 12.46 22.38 -33.05
N GLU A 240 13.00 22.19 -34.26
CA GLU A 240 13.49 20.89 -34.76
C GLU A 240 14.71 20.37 -33.99
N GLU A 241 15.53 21.28 -33.46
CA GLU A 241 16.70 20.93 -32.66
C GLU A 241 16.28 20.37 -31.29
N GLU A 242 15.29 21.00 -30.65
CA GLU A 242 14.62 20.49 -29.44
C GLU A 242 13.96 19.14 -29.71
N ILE A 243 13.33 18.91 -30.87
CA ILE A 243 12.83 17.56 -31.22
C ILE A 243 13.99 16.56 -31.21
N GLN A 244 15.09 16.85 -31.90
CA GLN A 244 16.18 15.89 -32.04
C GLN A 244 16.81 15.56 -30.68
N GLN A 245 17.04 16.57 -29.84
CA GLN A 245 17.54 16.39 -28.48
C GLN A 245 16.58 15.59 -27.60
N VAL A 246 15.26 15.86 -27.71
CA VAL A 246 14.23 15.10 -26.98
C VAL A 246 14.14 13.66 -27.47
N LYS A 247 14.26 13.40 -28.77
CA LYS A 247 14.29 12.04 -29.34
C LYS A 247 15.47 11.24 -28.79
N GLU A 248 16.66 11.84 -28.76
CA GLU A 248 17.86 11.21 -28.21
C GLU A 248 17.75 10.96 -26.70
N ALA A 249 17.27 11.95 -25.94
CA ALA A 249 17.05 11.81 -24.50
C ALA A 249 15.98 10.75 -24.20
N ALA A 250 14.89 10.71 -24.97
CA ALA A 250 13.82 9.72 -24.82
C ALA A 250 14.31 8.29 -25.14
N GLN A 251 15.22 8.14 -26.10
CA GLN A 251 15.82 6.84 -26.43
C GLN A 251 16.78 6.34 -25.34
N LYS A 252 17.38 7.24 -24.57
CA LYS A 252 18.24 6.92 -23.42
C LYS A 252 17.47 6.65 -22.12
N VAL A 253 16.14 6.79 -22.12
CA VAL A 253 15.32 6.48 -20.93
C VAL A 253 15.45 5.00 -20.62
N ASP A 254 15.97 4.70 -19.42
CA ASP A 254 16.21 3.35 -18.91
C ASP A 254 14.91 2.65 -18.48
N ILE A 255 13.96 2.47 -19.40
CA ILE A 255 12.73 1.70 -19.20
C ILE A 255 12.61 0.69 -20.36
N PRO A 256 12.69 -0.62 -20.09
CA PRO A 256 12.55 -1.65 -21.11
C PRO A 256 11.24 -1.51 -21.90
N GLY A 257 11.34 -1.56 -23.23
CA GLY A 257 10.17 -1.54 -24.12
C GLY A 257 9.68 -0.16 -24.55
N ILE A 258 10.27 0.94 -24.06
CA ILE A 258 10.05 2.28 -24.60
C ILE A 258 10.68 2.39 -25.99
N ARG A 259 9.98 3.04 -26.93
CA ARG A 259 10.53 3.43 -28.23
C ARG A 259 10.06 4.81 -28.64
N VAL A 260 10.90 5.53 -29.35
CA VAL A 260 10.54 6.79 -30.02
C VAL A 260 10.03 6.45 -31.41
N LEU A 261 8.86 6.96 -31.79
CA LEU A 261 8.30 6.80 -33.13
C LEU A 261 8.85 7.87 -34.08
N GLN A 262 8.93 7.51 -35.36
CA GLN A 262 9.22 8.46 -36.42
C GLN A 262 7.90 9.13 -36.81
N ASP A 263 7.71 10.36 -36.35
CA ASP A 263 6.60 11.26 -36.73
C ASP A 263 6.92 12.04 -38.02
#